data_AF-A0A4U8YRL0-F1
#
_entry.id   AF-A0A4U8YRL0-F1
#
_cell.length_a   1.000
_cell.length_b   1.000
_cell.length_c   1.000
_cell.angle_alpha   90.00
_cell.angle_beta   90.00
_cell.angle_gamma   90.00
#
_symmetry.space_group_name_H-M   'P 1'
#
loop_
_entity.id
_entity.type
_entity.pdbx_description
1 polymer ?
#
loop_
_entity_poly.entity_id
_entity_poly.type
_entity_poly.pdbx_seq_one_letter_code
_entity_poly.pdbx_strand_id
1 'polypeptide(L)'
;MRQQAETWIREVAVQCGLSADSVMAKPNKPSPIDPKKRIELEYLAETFMYAPRPLAKWTLPEGTHQRVRNRVYTGRLPVRVEVISDDESWLDAFVNAFIVTLPPKRADADNNLVQIRVEKATRDGFTGNRTEVFVRRSNSLHLTFEWMLCKETDLPLIRKVQFTPKTKEA
;
A
#
# COMPACT_ATOMS: atom_id res chain seq x y z
N MET A 1 -6.39 -4.55 1.43
CA MET A 1 -5.42 -3.44 1.43
C MET A 1 -6.07 -2.05 1.34
N ARG A 2 -7.09 -1.85 0.50
CA ARG A 2 -7.73 -0.52 0.26
C ARG A 2 -8.07 0.29 1.52
N GLN A 3 -8.82 -0.28 2.47
CA GLN A 3 -9.18 0.40 3.72
C GLN A 3 -7.95 0.86 4.51
N GLN A 4 -6.90 0.03 4.54
CA GLN A 4 -5.67 0.33 5.26
C GLN A 4 -4.87 1.44 4.58
N ALA A 5 -4.80 1.43 3.24
CA ALA A 5 -4.22 2.52 2.46
C ALA A 5 -4.96 3.84 2.70
N GLU A 6 -6.30 3.82 2.73
CA GLU A 6 -7.12 5.00 3.05
C GLU A 6 -6.77 5.57 4.42
N THR A 7 -6.75 4.73 5.45
CA THR A 7 -6.41 5.12 6.82
C THR A 7 -5.03 5.76 6.89
N TRP A 8 -4.02 5.15 6.26
CA TRP A 8 -2.66 5.67 6.29
C TRP A 8 -2.52 7.00 5.54
N ILE A 9 -3.17 7.15 4.39
CA ILE A 9 -3.20 8.41 3.65
C ILE A 9 -3.89 9.49 4.48
N ARG A 10 -5.03 9.17 5.11
CA ARG A 10 -5.78 10.09 5.97
C ARG A 10 -4.97 10.53 7.18
N GLU A 11 -4.30 9.61 7.87
CA GLU A 11 -3.43 9.92 9.01
C GLU A 11 -2.31 10.90 8.62
N VAL A 12 -1.63 10.63 7.49
CA VAL A 12 -0.55 11.50 7.00
C VAL A 12 -1.08 12.87 6.56
N ALA A 13 -2.23 12.91 5.90
CA ALA A 13 -2.86 14.17 5.50
C ALA A 13 -3.23 15.04 6.71
N VAL A 14 -3.76 14.42 7.78
CA VAL A 14 -4.06 15.09 9.05
C VAL A 14 -2.81 15.62 9.72
N GLN A 15 -1.74 14.83 9.74
CA GLN A 15 -0.44 15.26 10.26
C GLN A 15 0.13 16.46 9.47
N CYS A 16 -0.17 16.57 8.18
CA CYS A 16 0.21 17.70 7.32
C CYS A 16 -0.75 18.90 7.42
N GLY A 17 -1.74 18.86 8.31
CA GLY A 17 -2.64 19.99 8.59
C GLY A 17 -3.95 20.02 7.78
N LEU A 18 -4.32 18.92 7.12
CA LEU A 18 -5.62 18.78 6.46
C LEU A 18 -6.66 18.18 7.42
N SER A 19 -7.95 18.51 7.30
CA SER A 19 -8.97 17.82 8.09
C SER A 19 -9.23 16.41 7.56
N ALA A 20 -9.59 15.47 8.45
CA ALA A 20 -9.89 14.09 8.07
C ALA A 20 -11.04 13.98 7.05
N ASP A 21 -12.03 14.87 7.16
CA ASP A 21 -13.19 14.95 6.26
C ASP A 21 -12.84 15.48 4.86
N SER A 22 -11.67 16.13 4.73
CA SER A 22 -11.15 16.61 3.44
C SER A 22 -10.38 15.52 2.69
N VAL A 23 -10.32 14.29 3.20
CA VAL A 23 -9.76 13.12 2.50
C VAL A 23 -10.91 12.21 2.07
N MET A 24 -11.23 12.23 0.78
CA MET A 24 -12.44 11.62 0.24
C MET A 24 -12.15 10.78 -1.00
N ALA A 25 -13.06 9.85 -1.32
CA ALA A 25 -13.05 9.19 -2.61
C ALA A 25 -13.33 10.21 -3.73
N LYS A 26 -12.69 10.04 -4.89
CA LYS A 26 -12.89 10.92 -6.04
C LYS A 26 -14.36 10.95 -6.47
N PRO A 27 -15.04 12.11 -6.45
CA PRO A 27 -16.43 12.21 -6.87
C PRO A 27 -16.54 12.12 -8.40
N ASN A 28 -17.66 11.58 -8.89
CA ASN A 28 -17.94 11.52 -10.34
C ASN A 28 -18.00 12.90 -10.99
N LYS A 29 -18.49 13.90 -10.25
CA LYS A 29 -18.56 15.30 -10.64
C LYS A 29 -18.24 16.17 -9.42
N PRO A 30 -17.42 17.21 -9.56
CA PRO A 30 -17.13 18.09 -8.44
C PRO A 30 -18.36 18.94 -8.09
N SER A 31 -18.59 19.12 -6.80
CA SER A 31 -19.67 19.93 -6.25
C SER A 31 -19.10 21.25 -5.71
N PRO A 32 -19.85 22.37 -5.79
CA PRO A 32 -19.48 23.61 -5.10
C PRO A 32 -19.38 23.47 -3.57
N ILE A 33 -19.96 22.42 -3.00
CA ILE A 33 -19.96 22.13 -1.55
C ILE A 33 -18.66 21.43 -1.12
N ASP A 34 -17.89 20.89 -2.06
CA ASP A 34 -16.66 20.17 -1.74
C ASP A 34 -15.64 21.09 -1.03
N PRO A 35 -14.84 20.57 -0.07
CA PRO A 35 -13.84 21.37 0.59
C PRO A 35 -12.82 21.95 -0.42
N LYS A 36 -12.48 23.22 -0.28
CA LYS A 36 -11.54 23.91 -1.19
C LYS A 36 -10.14 23.27 -1.17
N LYS A 37 -9.69 22.90 0.03
CA LYS A 37 -8.43 22.16 0.27
C LYS A 37 -8.80 20.73 0.57
N ARG A 38 -8.45 19.80 -0.32
CA ARG A 38 -8.83 18.38 -0.14
C ARG A 38 -7.93 17.43 -0.90
N ILE A 39 -8.06 16.15 -0.54
CA ILE A 39 -7.49 15.01 -1.25
C ILE A 39 -8.63 14.17 -1.81
N GLU A 40 -8.58 13.92 -3.11
CA GLU A 40 -9.45 12.97 -3.81
C GLU A 40 -8.66 11.68 -4.11
N LEU A 41 -9.19 10.53 -3.66
CA LEU A 41 -8.58 9.22 -3.82
C LEU A 41 -9.27 8.43 -4.94
N GLU A 42 -8.47 7.95 -5.90
CA GLU A 42 -8.90 7.08 -6.97
C GLU A 42 -8.10 5.76 -6.89
N TYR A 43 -8.76 4.70 -6.46
CA TYR A 43 -8.16 3.36 -6.37
C TYR A 43 -8.19 2.67 -7.73
N LEU A 44 -7.02 2.29 -8.23
CA LEU A 44 -6.92 1.49 -9.44
C LEU A 44 -7.12 0.00 -9.14
N ALA A 45 -7.14 -0.81 -10.20
CA ALA A 45 -7.30 -2.26 -10.08
C ALA A 45 -6.20 -2.85 -9.18
N GLU A 46 -6.63 -3.60 -8.18
CA GLU A 46 -5.74 -4.31 -7.27
C GLU A 46 -5.28 -5.60 -7.96
N THR A 47 -3.98 -5.84 -7.99
CA THR A 47 -3.41 -7.00 -8.69
C THR A 47 -2.71 -7.93 -7.72
N PHE A 48 -2.91 -9.23 -7.90
CA PHE A 48 -2.21 -10.27 -7.16
C PHE A 48 -1.39 -11.11 -8.13
N MET A 49 -0.10 -11.24 -7.85
CA MET A 49 0.82 -12.05 -8.63
C MET A 49 1.26 -13.25 -7.80
N TYR A 50 1.08 -14.46 -8.35
CA TYR A 50 1.56 -15.68 -7.72
C TYR A 50 3.10 -15.67 -7.70
N ALA A 51 3.68 -15.73 -6.49
CA ALA A 51 5.11 -15.54 -6.29
C ALA A 51 5.59 -16.35 -5.07
N PRO A 52 5.48 -17.69 -5.13
CA PRO A 52 5.76 -18.55 -3.99
C PRO A 52 7.23 -18.44 -3.57
N ARG A 53 7.48 -18.16 -2.28
CA ARG A 53 8.84 -18.11 -1.74
C ARG A 53 8.85 -18.41 -0.24
N PRO A 54 9.71 -19.31 0.26
CA PRO A 54 9.91 -19.45 1.70
C PRO A 54 10.52 -18.19 2.29
N LEU A 55 9.90 -17.65 3.34
CA LEU A 55 10.35 -16.43 4.02
C LEU A 55 11.10 -16.75 5.30
N ALA A 56 10.54 -17.64 6.12
CA ALA A 56 11.11 -17.98 7.41
C ALA A 56 10.74 -19.42 7.79
N LYS A 57 11.59 -20.02 8.63
CA LYS A 57 11.40 -21.36 9.19
C LYS A 57 11.82 -21.34 10.64
N TRP A 58 11.04 -21.95 11.51
CA TRP A 58 11.40 -22.13 12.91
C TRP A 58 10.85 -23.44 13.45
N THR A 59 11.59 -24.04 14.37
CA THR A 59 11.18 -25.27 15.05
C THR A 59 10.18 -24.92 16.14
N LEU A 60 9.07 -25.65 16.21
CA LEU A 60 8.10 -25.44 17.28
C LEU A 60 8.64 -26.00 18.63
N PRO A 61 8.19 -25.49 19.79
CA PRO A 61 8.74 -25.86 21.09
C PRO A 61 8.73 -27.36 21.40
N GLU A 62 7.73 -28.09 20.93
CA GLU A 62 7.61 -29.55 21.03
C GLU A 62 8.67 -30.30 20.20
N GLY A 63 9.37 -29.60 19.31
CA GLY A 63 10.43 -30.11 18.44
C GLY A 63 9.97 -31.12 17.38
N THR A 64 8.68 -31.48 17.33
CA THR A 64 8.14 -32.49 16.40
C THR A 64 7.81 -31.89 15.05
N HIS A 65 7.53 -30.60 15.01
CA HIS A 65 7.17 -29.87 13.80
C HIS A 65 8.11 -28.68 13.58
N GLN A 66 8.29 -28.34 12.31
CA GLN A 66 8.86 -27.09 11.85
C GLN A 66 7.75 -26.26 11.24
N ARG A 67 7.58 -25.03 11.72
CA ARG A 67 6.71 -24.05 11.09
C ARG A 67 7.46 -23.34 9.98
N VAL A 68 6.84 -23.28 8.80
CA VAL A 68 7.37 -22.59 7.63
C VAL A 68 6.40 -21.49 7.22
N ARG A 69 6.88 -20.25 7.16
CA ARG A 69 6.15 -19.13 6.57
C ARG A 69 6.56 -18.97 5.12
N ASN A 70 5.61 -19.16 4.22
CA ASN A 70 5.79 -19.00 2.79
C ASN A 70 5.01 -17.77 2.30
N ARG A 71 5.63 -16.93 1.48
CA ARG A 71 4.90 -16.04 0.60
C ARG A 71 4.20 -16.88 -0.45
N VAL A 72 2.94 -16.59 -0.73
CA VAL A 72 2.15 -17.23 -1.79
C VAL A 72 1.93 -16.25 -2.94
N TYR A 73 1.49 -15.04 -2.62
CA TYR A 73 1.27 -13.97 -3.59
C TYR A 73 1.96 -12.68 -3.17
N THR A 74 2.22 -11.81 -4.14
CA THR A 74 2.50 -10.39 -3.93
C THR A 74 1.29 -9.59 -4.40
N GLY A 75 0.79 -8.70 -3.55
CA GLY A 75 -0.27 -7.75 -3.87
C GLY A 75 0.30 -6.39 -4.25
N ARG A 76 -0.35 -5.73 -5.21
CA ARG A 76 -0.06 -4.34 -5.60
C ARG A 76 -1.36 -3.57 -5.73
N LEU A 77 -1.44 -2.43 -5.06
CA LEU A 77 -2.57 -1.50 -5.11
C LEU A 77 -2.03 -0.12 -5.50
N PRO A 78 -2.25 0.30 -6.75
CA PRO A 78 -1.99 1.68 -7.15
C PRO A 78 -3.15 2.58 -6.72
N VAL A 79 -2.82 3.75 -6.19
CA VAL A 79 -3.76 4.77 -5.73
C VAL A 79 -3.33 6.10 -6.34
N ARG A 80 -4.24 6.73 -7.09
CA ARG A 80 -4.05 8.11 -7.53
C ARG A 80 -4.61 9.03 -6.46
N VAL A 81 -3.77 9.94 -5.99
CA VAL A 81 -4.07 10.92 -4.95
C VAL A 81 -4.03 12.29 -5.59
N GLU A 82 -5.19 12.93 -5.70
CA GLU A 82 -5.31 14.26 -6.27
C GLU A 82 -5.48 15.29 -5.15
N VAL A 83 -4.47 16.13 -4.96
CA VAL A 83 -4.50 17.22 -3.97
C VAL A 83 -5.01 18.47 -4.66
N ILE A 84 -6.06 19.09 -4.11
CA ILE A 84 -6.76 20.22 -4.72
C ILE A 84 -6.72 21.42 -3.78
N SER A 85 -6.40 22.59 -4.34
CA SER A 85 -6.42 23.89 -3.65
C SER A 85 -6.53 25.04 -4.64
N ASP A 86 -7.10 26.16 -4.21
CA ASP A 86 -7.03 27.43 -4.94
C ASP A 86 -5.72 28.21 -4.62
N ASP A 87 -5.09 27.89 -3.49
CA ASP A 87 -3.83 28.48 -3.02
C ASP A 87 -2.64 27.61 -3.45
N GLU A 88 -1.81 28.16 -4.34
CA GLU A 88 -0.58 27.55 -4.87
C GLU A 88 0.48 27.33 -3.81
N SER A 89 0.73 28.35 -2.98
CA SER A 89 1.78 28.31 -1.97
C SER A 89 1.51 27.22 -0.94
N TRP A 90 0.24 27.10 -0.54
CA TRP A 90 -0.22 26.02 0.31
C TRP A 90 -0.13 24.66 -0.38
N LEU A 91 -0.52 24.56 -1.66
CA LEU A 91 -0.52 23.30 -2.40
C LEU A 91 0.89 22.71 -2.49
N ASP A 92 1.88 23.53 -2.86
CA ASP A 92 3.27 23.09 -2.99
C ASP A 92 3.87 22.72 -1.62
N ALA A 93 3.61 23.53 -0.58
CA ALA A 93 4.07 23.22 0.79
C ALA A 93 3.45 21.93 1.33
N PHE A 94 2.14 21.74 1.13
CA PHE A 94 1.40 20.56 1.57
C PHE A 94 1.88 19.30 0.85
N VAL A 95 2.03 19.33 -0.47
CA VAL A 95 2.48 18.16 -1.24
C VAL A 95 3.88 17.73 -0.80
N ASN A 96 4.80 18.68 -0.60
CA ASN A 96 6.14 18.37 -0.11
C ASN A 96 6.10 17.75 1.30
N ALA A 97 5.34 18.36 2.21
CA ALA A 97 5.17 17.83 3.56
C ALA A 97 4.55 16.42 3.55
N PHE A 98 3.53 16.21 2.72
CA PHE A 98 2.84 14.93 2.57
C PHE A 98 3.77 13.83 2.08
N ILE A 99 4.56 14.09 1.03
CA ILE A 99 5.51 13.11 0.48
C ILE A 99 6.59 12.75 1.51
N VAL A 100 7.12 13.74 2.24
CA VAL A 100 8.16 13.51 3.25
C VAL A 100 7.62 12.77 4.48
N THR A 101 6.36 13.03 4.85
CA THR A 101 5.71 12.42 6.02
C THR A 101 5.24 10.99 5.73
N LEU A 102 4.98 10.65 4.46
CA LEU A 102 4.54 9.31 4.08
C LEU A 102 5.62 8.26 4.42
N PRO A 103 5.31 7.26 5.26
CA PRO A 103 6.31 6.25 5.63
C PRO A 103 6.63 5.38 4.41
N PRO A 104 7.92 5.10 4.11
CA PRO A 104 8.28 4.27 2.96
C PRO A 104 7.87 2.80 3.14
N LYS A 105 7.70 2.36 4.39
CA LYS A 105 7.24 1.02 4.74
C LYS A 105 6.41 1.07 6.03
N ARG A 106 5.37 0.24 6.11
CA ARG A 106 4.53 0.08 7.31
C ARG A 106 4.01 -1.34 7.41
N ALA A 107 3.88 -1.88 8.62
CA ALA A 107 3.34 -3.22 8.82
C ALA A 107 1.81 -3.22 8.66
N ASP A 108 1.27 -4.25 8.01
CA ASP A 108 -0.17 -4.54 8.01
C ASP A 108 -0.62 -5.24 9.31
N ALA A 109 -1.89 -5.63 9.37
CA ALA A 109 -2.47 -6.28 10.55
C ALA A 109 -1.87 -7.68 10.81
N ASP A 110 -1.38 -8.35 9.76
CA ASP A 110 -0.75 -9.68 9.82
C ASP A 110 0.78 -9.58 9.99
N ASN A 111 1.26 -8.37 10.32
CA ASN A 111 2.68 -8.04 10.46
C ASN A 111 3.50 -8.35 9.19
N ASN A 112 2.88 -8.31 8.02
CA ASN A 112 3.59 -8.26 6.74
C ASN A 112 4.02 -6.81 6.48
N LEU A 113 5.23 -6.65 5.97
CA LEU A 113 5.73 -5.33 5.60
C LEU A 113 5.08 -4.88 4.28
N VAL A 114 4.35 -3.78 4.32
CA VAL A 114 3.83 -3.08 3.15
C VAL A 114 4.81 -1.99 2.76
N GLN A 115 5.27 -2.03 1.51
CA GLN A 115 6.08 -0.99 0.93
C GLN A 115 5.18 0.05 0.27
N ILE A 116 5.44 1.33 0.56
CA ILE A 116 4.69 2.46 0.03
C ILE A 116 5.66 3.26 -0.84
N ARG A 117 5.30 3.46 -2.11
CA ARG A 117 6.12 4.24 -3.06
C ARG A 117 5.32 5.39 -3.62
N VAL A 118 5.97 6.54 -3.75
CA VAL A 118 5.49 7.67 -4.54
C VAL A 118 6.21 7.61 -5.89
N GLU A 119 5.50 7.30 -6.98
CA GLU A 119 6.11 7.06 -8.29
C GLU A 119 6.21 8.34 -9.14
N LYS A 120 5.18 9.19 -9.12
CA LYS A 120 5.10 10.38 -9.97
C LYS A 120 4.25 11.46 -9.31
N ALA A 121 4.80 12.68 -9.22
CA ALA A 121 4.05 13.89 -8.98
C ALA A 121 3.90 14.64 -10.31
N THR A 122 2.74 14.57 -10.92
CA THR A 122 2.39 15.38 -12.09
C THR A 122 1.57 16.56 -11.62
N ARG A 123 2.14 17.75 -11.78
CA ARG A 123 1.43 19.01 -11.64
C ARG A 123 0.66 19.23 -12.93
N ASP A 124 -0.64 18.96 -12.93
CA ASP A 124 -1.50 19.40 -14.02
C ASP A 124 -1.79 20.89 -13.79
N GLY A 125 -1.17 21.72 -14.62
CA GLY A 125 -1.64 23.09 -14.83
C GLY A 125 -2.95 23.04 -15.64
N PHE A 126 -3.91 23.89 -15.25
CA PHE A 126 -5.20 24.17 -15.93
C PHE A 126 -5.81 23.01 -16.75
N THR A 127 -6.72 22.25 -16.16
CA THR A 127 -7.60 21.38 -16.95
C THR A 127 -8.59 22.26 -17.74
N GLY A 128 -8.43 22.26 -19.07
CA GLY A 128 -9.17 23.10 -20.01
C GLY A 128 -10.70 22.91 -19.98
N ASN A 129 -11.38 24.00 -20.34
CA ASN A 129 -12.83 24.18 -20.48
C ASN A 129 -13.65 24.20 -19.18
N ARG A 130 -13.32 25.12 -18.28
CA ARG A 130 -14.30 25.62 -17.30
C ARG A 130 -14.40 27.14 -17.38
N THR A 131 -15.64 27.60 -17.54
CA THR A 131 -16.13 28.96 -17.41
C THR A 131 -15.42 29.71 -16.28
N GLU A 132 -15.06 30.98 -16.53
CA GLU A 132 -14.08 31.86 -15.89
C GLU A 132 -14.13 32.09 -14.36
N VAL A 133 -14.75 31.23 -13.54
CA VAL A 133 -15.03 31.55 -12.12
C VAL A 133 -14.21 30.76 -11.10
N PHE A 134 -13.53 29.66 -11.48
CA PHE A 134 -12.66 28.93 -10.53
C PHE A 134 -11.41 28.35 -11.20
N VAL A 135 -10.27 29.02 -11.00
CA VAL A 135 -8.94 28.46 -11.31
C VAL A 135 -8.60 27.40 -10.26
N ARG A 136 -9.03 26.15 -10.50
CA ARG A 136 -8.71 25.01 -9.64
C ARG A 136 -7.29 24.52 -9.95
N ARG A 137 -6.40 24.55 -8.96
CA ARG A 137 -5.06 23.94 -9.08
C ARG A 137 -5.10 22.56 -8.43
N SER A 138 -4.50 21.57 -9.08
CA SER A 138 -4.32 20.25 -8.50
C SER A 138 -2.92 19.70 -8.72
N ASN A 139 -2.52 18.82 -7.82
CA ASN A 139 -1.31 18.02 -7.94
C ASN A 139 -1.68 16.54 -7.85
N SER A 140 -1.29 15.76 -8.84
CA SER A 140 -1.60 14.33 -8.91
C SER A 140 -0.39 13.52 -8.49
N LEU A 141 -0.52 12.80 -7.38
CA LEU A 141 0.45 11.86 -6.86
C LEU A 141 0.02 10.43 -7.18
N HIS A 142 0.95 9.62 -7.69
CA HIS A 142 0.74 8.19 -7.89
C HIS A 142 1.42 7.42 -6.76
N LEU A 143 0.60 6.87 -5.87
CA LEU A 143 1.06 6.01 -4.78
C LEU A 143 0.89 4.54 -5.16
N THR A 144 1.87 3.72 -4.78
CA THR A 144 1.79 2.27 -4.93
C THR A 144 2.03 1.60 -3.59
N PHE A 145 1.07 0.78 -3.17
CA PHE A 145 1.19 -0.10 -2.00
C PHE A 145 1.50 -1.51 -2.47
N GLU A 146 2.61 -2.07 -1.99
CA GLU A 146 3.08 -3.43 -2.32
C GLU A 146 3.18 -4.26 -1.04
N TRP A 147 2.57 -5.44 -1.01
CA TRP A 147 2.60 -6.31 0.16
C TRP A 147 2.67 -7.79 -0.24
N MET A 148 2.78 -8.65 0.77
CA MET A 148 2.89 -10.09 0.61
C MET A 148 1.71 -10.77 1.28
N LEU A 149 1.13 -11.76 0.61
CA LEU A 149 0.21 -12.71 1.24
C LEU A 149 1.01 -13.94 1.64
N CYS A 150 1.05 -14.21 2.94
CA CYS A 150 1.80 -15.31 3.53
C CYS A 150 0.86 -16.43 3.96
N LYS A 151 1.37 -17.66 3.91
CA LYS A 151 0.75 -18.84 4.50
C LYS A 151 1.76 -19.51 5.42
N GLU A 152 1.33 -19.81 6.63
CA GLU A 152 2.10 -20.62 7.57
C GLU A 152 1.66 -22.09 7.46
N THR A 153 2.60 -23.00 7.57
CA THR A 153 2.34 -24.44 7.50
C THR A 153 3.29 -25.18 8.42
N ASP A 154 2.76 -26.11 9.20
CA ASP A 154 3.51 -26.97 10.10
C ASP A 154 3.89 -28.25 9.38
N LEU A 155 5.18 -28.52 9.31
CA LEU A 155 5.75 -29.69 8.66
C LEU A 155 6.33 -30.62 9.73
N PRO A 156 5.97 -31.92 9.74
CA PRO A 156 6.57 -32.87 10.68
C PRO A 156 8.05 -33.07 10.36
N LEU A 157 8.90 -33.10 11.40
CA LEU A 157 10.32 -33.36 11.26
C LEU A 157 10.58 -34.87 11.19
N ILE A 158 11.34 -35.31 10.16
CA ILE A 158 11.80 -36.70 10.05
C ILE A 158 12.94 -36.89 11.06
N ARG A 159 12.68 -37.68 12.11
CA ARG A 159 13.66 -37.91 13.19
C ARG A 159 14.41 -39.24 13.10
N LYS A 160 13.81 -40.26 12.48
CA LYS A 160 14.42 -41.58 12.32
C LYS A 160 14.26 -42.03 10.87
N VAL A 161 15.37 -42.36 10.23
CA VAL A 161 15.40 -43.01 8.91
C VAL A 161 16.05 -44.37 9.11
N GLN A 162 15.31 -45.44 8.82
CA GLN A 162 15.85 -46.79 8.83
C GLN A 162 16.34 -47.12 7.42
N PHE A 163 17.61 -47.50 7.29
CA PHE A 163 18.19 -47.97 6.04
C PHE A 163 18.38 -49.47 6.12
N THR A 164 17.84 -50.21 5.16
CA THR A 164 18.11 -51.64 4.99
C THR A 164 19.03 -51.81 3.77
N PRO A 165 20.34 -52.03 3.95
CA PRO A 165 21.24 -52.25 2.83
C PRO A 165 20.91 -53.58 2.14
N LYS A 166 20.83 -53.57 0.80
CA LYS A 166 20.77 -54.81 0.01
C LYS A 166 22.18 -55.27 -0.28
N THR A 167 22.65 -56.27 0.46
CA THR A 167 23.88 -56.98 0.13
C THR A 167 23.58 -57.92 -1.04
N LYS A 168 24.35 -57.81 -2.14
CA LYS A 168 24.36 -58.88 -3.15
C LYS A 168 25.17 -60.03 -2.57
N GLU A 169 24.56 -61.21 -2.44
CA GLU A 169 25.29 -62.44 -2.17
C GLU A 169 26.27 -62.68 -3.32
N ALA A 170 27.51 -63.04 -2.96
CA ALA A 170 28.64 -63.25 -3.87
C ALA A 170 28.62 -64.66 -4.45
#